data_AF-A0A4V3SHF5-F1
#
_entry.id   AF-A0A4V3SHF5-F1
#
_cell.length_a   1.000
_cell.length_b   1.000
_cell.length_c   1.000
_cell.angle_alpha   90.00
_cell.angle_beta   90.00
_cell.angle_gamma   90.00
#
_symmetry.space_group_name_H-M   'P 1'
#
loop_
_entity.id
_entity.type
_entity.pdbx_description
1 polymer ?
#
loop_
_entity_poly.entity_id
_entity_poly.type
_entity_poly.pdbx_seq_one_letter_code
_entity_poly.pdbx_strand_id
1 'polypeptide(L)'
;MPLFGGGCEFDYVLVTVGSGASASTHGPLCGYQPPEDIHYNDEVTVKFISDRIRAYKGFAAVYYPEDATETPSTPVPETTTTGIEENITRTPYPCGGNLKGPSGNISSPEYPNNYPNDLGCSWTIEQPSKPGVLKFETFDVERVNWGEHCQFDYLYVFVGTGRNVISHGPFCGDELPNPIEYNDTVQVTFTTDRNVTHRGFLIEFGPKG
;
A
#
# COMPACT_ATOMS: atom_id res chain seq x y z
N MET A 1 -13.07 -21.92 -20.31
CA MET A 1 -13.19 -21.05 -21.51
C MET A 1 -14.23 -19.98 -21.21
N PRO A 2 -13.89 -18.70 -21.39
CA PRO A 2 -14.77 -17.89 -22.22
C PRO A 2 -13.99 -17.03 -23.24
N LEU A 3 -14.56 -16.94 -24.44
CA LEU A 3 -14.24 -15.98 -25.49
C LEU A 3 -15.39 -14.95 -25.54
N PHE A 4 -15.04 -13.67 -25.50
CA PHE A 4 -15.44 -12.59 -26.42
C PHE A 4 -15.59 -11.23 -25.71
N GLY A 5 -14.75 -10.27 -26.13
CA GLY A 5 -15.15 -8.87 -26.28
C GLY A 5 -14.70 -7.90 -25.19
N GLY A 6 -13.42 -7.52 -25.23
CA GLY A 6 -12.88 -6.39 -24.47
C GLY A 6 -11.41 -6.62 -24.17
N GLY A 7 -10.54 -6.27 -25.12
CA GLY A 7 -9.11 -6.22 -24.84
C GLY A 7 -8.82 -5.24 -23.69
N CYS A 8 -7.62 -5.27 -23.15
CA CYS A 8 -7.12 -4.29 -22.20
C CYS A 8 -6.96 -2.91 -22.87
N GLU A 9 -8.08 -2.30 -23.24
CA GLU A 9 -8.17 -1.12 -24.09
C GLU A 9 -8.38 0.17 -23.28
N PHE A 10 -9.02 0.06 -22.11
CA PHE A 10 -9.40 1.19 -21.27
C PHE A 10 -8.48 1.32 -20.06
N ASP A 11 -8.54 0.34 -19.15
CA ASP A 11 -7.72 0.31 -17.95
C ASP A 11 -6.72 -0.85 -18.02
N TYR A 12 -5.43 -0.53 -18.02
CA TYR A 12 -4.38 -1.54 -18.10
C TYR A 12 -3.03 -1.03 -17.63
N VAL A 13 -2.17 -1.99 -17.26
CA VAL A 13 -0.79 -1.75 -16.87
C VAL A 13 0.13 -2.22 -17.99
N LEU A 14 1.16 -1.43 -18.27
CA LEU A 14 2.32 -1.83 -19.05
C LEU A 14 3.54 -1.86 -18.13
N VAL A 15 4.29 -2.94 -18.18
CA VAL A 15 5.56 -3.08 -17.46
C VAL A 15 6.67 -3.20 -18.50
N THR A 16 7.53 -2.19 -18.58
CA THR A 16 8.65 -2.16 -19.53
C THR A 16 9.95 -2.43 -18.79
N VAL A 17 10.73 -3.41 -19.24
CA VAL A 17 12.05 -3.76 -18.71
C VAL A 17 13.12 -3.26 -19.68
N GLY A 18 14.11 -2.54 -19.17
CA GLY A 18 15.20 -1.91 -19.91
C GLY A 18 14.82 -0.58 -20.56
N SER A 19 15.78 0.02 -21.26
CA SER A 19 15.62 1.31 -21.93
C SER A 19 16.02 1.28 -23.42
N GLY A 20 15.50 2.24 -24.20
CA GLY A 20 15.83 2.39 -25.61
C GLY A 20 15.32 1.24 -26.50
N ALA A 21 16.07 0.89 -27.54
CA ALA A 21 15.67 -0.11 -28.54
C ALA A 21 15.66 -1.56 -28.02
N SER A 22 16.22 -1.80 -26.84
CA SER A 22 16.31 -3.13 -26.20
C SER A 22 15.21 -3.37 -25.16
N ALA A 23 14.35 -2.38 -24.92
CA ALA A 23 13.31 -2.49 -23.91
C ALA A 23 12.24 -3.52 -24.29
N SER A 24 11.90 -4.44 -23.38
CA SER A 24 10.79 -5.38 -23.53
C SER A 24 9.57 -4.87 -22.76
N THR A 25 8.37 -4.96 -23.34
CA THR A 25 7.14 -4.52 -22.67
C THR A 25 6.21 -5.70 -22.44
N HIS A 26 5.82 -5.90 -21.18
CA HIS A 26 4.82 -6.84 -20.72
C HIS A 26 3.48 -6.14 -20.58
N GLY A 27 2.44 -6.72 -21.19
CA GLY A 27 1.10 -6.17 -21.21
C GLY A 27 0.55 -5.96 -22.62
N PRO A 28 -0.63 -5.34 -22.76
CA PRO A 28 -1.41 -4.70 -21.70
C PRO A 28 -1.96 -5.71 -20.67
N LEU A 29 -1.74 -5.44 -19.39
CA LEU A 29 -2.18 -6.28 -18.27
C LEU A 29 -3.48 -5.70 -17.69
N CYS A 30 -4.55 -6.48 -17.68
CA CYS A 30 -5.83 -6.08 -17.13
C CYS A 30 -6.65 -7.29 -16.68
N GLY A 31 -7.76 -7.04 -15.98
CA GLY A 31 -8.66 -8.06 -15.44
C GLY A 31 -8.40 -8.37 -13.97
N TYR A 32 -8.98 -9.47 -13.49
CA TYR A 32 -8.98 -9.82 -12.06
C TYR A 32 -7.88 -10.80 -11.66
N GLN A 33 -7.23 -11.43 -12.63
CA GLN A 33 -6.17 -12.40 -12.36
C GLN A 33 -4.83 -11.68 -12.34
N PRO A 34 -4.04 -11.77 -11.24
CA PRO A 34 -2.68 -11.27 -11.23
C PRO A 34 -1.85 -11.91 -12.35
N PRO A 35 -0.98 -11.14 -13.04
CA PRO A 35 -0.05 -11.69 -14.03
C PRO A 35 1.00 -12.57 -13.35
N GLU A 36 1.73 -13.35 -14.15
CA GLU A 36 2.94 -14.03 -13.66
C GLU A 36 4.02 -13.01 -13.27
N ASP A 37 4.89 -13.41 -12.34
CA ASP A 37 6.03 -12.61 -11.89
C ASP A 37 6.92 -12.23 -13.09
N ILE A 38 7.26 -10.94 -13.20
CA ILE A 38 8.15 -10.43 -14.24
C ILE A 38 9.56 -10.36 -13.68
N HIS A 39 10.43 -11.19 -14.22
CA HIS A 39 11.85 -11.25 -13.88
C HIS A 39 12.64 -10.24 -14.70
N TYR A 40 13.52 -9.45 -14.06
CA TYR A 40 14.26 -8.38 -14.72
C TYR A 40 15.67 -8.21 -14.13
N ASN A 41 16.60 -7.75 -14.95
CA ASN A 41 18.00 -7.47 -14.59
C ASN A 41 18.43 -6.03 -14.92
N ASP A 42 17.45 -5.16 -15.23
CA ASP A 42 17.65 -3.78 -15.67
C ASP A 42 16.53 -2.87 -15.10
N GLU A 43 16.49 -1.61 -15.50
CA GLU A 43 15.46 -0.65 -15.12
C GLU A 43 14.05 -1.14 -15.49
N VAL A 44 13.06 -0.92 -14.60
CA VAL A 44 11.66 -1.24 -14.86
C VAL A 44 10.81 0.02 -14.80
N THR A 45 10.05 0.27 -15.86
CA THR A 45 9.02 1.31 -15.91
C THR A 45 7.64 0.68 -15.84
N VAL A 46 6.85 1.06 -14.84
CA VAL A 46 5.44 0.68 -14.74
C VAL A 46 4.57 1.86 -15.18
N LYS A 47 3.74 1.64 -16.20
CA LYS A 47 2.81 2.65 -16.71
C LYS A 47 1.38 2.15 -16.57
N PHE A 48 0.59 2.84 -15.76
CA PHE A 48 -0.84 2.61 -15.65
C PHE A 48 -1.59 3.56 -16.59
N ILE A 49 -2.47 3.01 -17.43
CA ILE A 49 -3.38 3.75 -18.31
C ILE A 49 -4.80 3.45 -17.82
N SER A 50 -5.62 4.48 -17.71
CA SER A 50 -7.02 4.37 -17.30
C SER A 50 -7.87 5.42 -18.01
N ASP A 51 -9.14 5.09 -18.24
CA ASP A 51 -10.13 6.02 -18.77
C ASP A 51 -10.96 6.69 -17.64
N ARG A 52 -12.09 7.33 -17.97
CA ARG A 52 -12.99 7.98 -16.98
C ARG A 52 -14.34 7.28 -16.84
N ILE A 53 -14.51 6.12 -17.44
CA ILE A 53 -15.81 5.47 -17.60
C ILE A 53 -16.08 4.51 -16.47
N ARG A 54 -15.07 3.74 -16.03
CA ARG A 54 -15.16 2.81 -14.88
C ARG A 54 -13.86 2.77 -14.12
N ALA A 55 -13.95 2.70 -12.80
CA ALA A 55 -12.80 2.47 -11.92
C ALA A 55 -12.96 1.12 -11.21
N TYR A 56 -11.84 0.44 -11.02
CA TYR A 56 -11.74 -0.80 -10.26
C TYR A 56 -10.65 -0.66 -9.20
N LYS A 57 -10.49 -1.67 -8.34
CA LYS A 57 -9.52 -1.71 -7.22
C LYS A 57 -8.05 -1.45 -7.62
N GLY A 58 -7.75 -1.45 -8.92
CA GLY A 58 -6.41 -1.24 -9.44
C GLY A 58 -5.52 -2.46 -9.23
N PHE A 59 -4.22 -2.22 -9.09
CA PHE A 59 -3.21 -3.24 -8.85
C PHE A 59 -2.27 -2.79 -7.74
N ALA A 60 -1.71 -3.77 -7.03
CA ALA A 60 -0.55 -3.58 -6.16
C ALA A 60 0.53 -4.55 -6.63
N ALA A 61 1.78 -4.10 -6.65
CA ALA A 61 2.92 -4.91 -7.04
C ALA A 61 4.04 -4.71 -6.03
N VAL A 62 4.80 -5.77 -5.78
CA VAL A 62 6.01 -5.76 -4.95
C VAL A 62 7.20 -6.16 -5.81
N TYR A 63 8.38 -5.60 -5.53
CA TYR A 63 9.62 -5.96 -6.21
C TYR A 63 10.66 -6.38 -5.17
N TYR A 64 11.45 -7.38 -5.52
CA TYR A 64 12.50 -7.92 -4.66
C TYR A 64 13.58 -8.60 -5.52
N PRO A 65 14.86 -8.53 -5.12
CA PRO A 65 15.93 -9.27 -5.79
C PRO A 65 15.73 -10.78 -5.61
N GLU A 66 15.93 -11.56 -6.68
CA GLU A 66 15.75 -13.02 -6.66
C GLU A 66 16.77 -13.75 -5.77
N ASP A 67 17.96 -13.19 -5.61
CA ASP A 67 19.07 -13.76 -4.84
C ASP A 67 19.25 -13.13 -3.44
N ALA A 68 18.26 -12.40 -2.90
CA ALA A 68 18.34 -11.95 -1.50
C ALA A 68 18.06 -13.09 -0.51
N THR A 69 18.96 -14.07 -0.48
CA THR A 69 19.23 -14.90 0.71
C THR A 69 20.22 -14.23 1.68
N GLU A 70 20.56 -12.95 1.46
CA GLU A 70 21.41 -12.19 2.39
C GLU A 70 20.63 -11.05 3.06
N THR A 71 20.44 -11.23 4.36
CA THR A 71 20.17 -10.19 5.36
C THR A 71 20.98 -8.93 5.07
N PRO A 72 20.37 -7.74 4.93
CA PRO A 72 21.11 -6.49 4.93
C PRO A 72 21.77 -6.29 6.31
N SER A 73 23.03 -6.71 6.44
CA SER A 73 23.87 -6.29 7.55
C SER A 73 24.23 -4.82 7.33
N THR A 74 23.74 -3.99 8.24
CA THR A 74 23.92 -2.54 8.25
C THR A 74 25.40 -2.18 8.47
N PRO A 75 25.93 -1.15 7.80
CA PRO A 75 26.83 -0.21 8.45
C PRO A 75 26.00 0.95 8.97
N VAL A 76 25.88 1.04 10.30
CA VAL A 76 25.37 2.21 11.02
C VAL A 76 26.34 3.37 10.81
N PRO A 77 25.92 4.56 10.33
CA PRO A 77 26.62 5.80 10.62
C PRO A 77 26.01 6.43 11.87
N GLU A 78 26.83 6.53 12.92
CA GLU A 78 26.54 7.30 14.11
C GLU A 78 26.68 8.81 13.85
N THR A 79 25.64 9.53 14.29
CA THR A 79 25.65 10.86 14.94
C THR A 79 26.00 12.09 14.09
N THR A 80 25.13 13.11 14.13
CA THR A 80 25.35 14.37 14.90
C THR A 80 24.15 15.32 14.75
N THR A 81 23.49 15.59 15.87
CA THR A 81 22.55 16.70 16.05
C THR A 81 23.31 18.02 16.03
N THR A 82 22.92 18.94 15.14
CA THR A 82 23.12 20.38 15.35
C THR A 82 21.96 21.11 14.68
N GLY A 83 21.30 21.97 15.46
CA GLY A 83 20.05 22.61 15.09
C GLY A 83 20.16 23.58 13.92
N ILE A 84 19.02 23.78 13.26
CA ILE A 84 18.72 24.98 12.50
C ILE A 84 17.22 25.25 12.58
N GLU A 85 16.93 26.55 12.56
CA GLU A 85 15.82 27.21 13.22
C GLU A 85 14.46 27.00 12.55
N GLU A 86 13.43 27.08 13.39
CA GLU A 86 12.02 27.04 13.02
C GLU A 86 11.67 28.19 12.07
N ASN A 87 11.48 27.82 10.80
CA ASN A 87 10.58 28.53 9.91
C ASN A 87 9.51 27.50 9.49
N ILE A 88 8.55 27.23 10.38
CA ILE A 88 7.55 26.17 10.20
C ILE A 88 6.55 26.59 9.11
N THR A 89 6.95 26.38 7.86
CA THR A 89 6.01 26.01 6.80
C THR A 89 5.35 24.71 7.25
N ARG A 90 4.05 24.79 7.57
CA ARG A 90 3.12 23.71 7.89
C ARG A 90 3.57 22.40 7.23
N THR A 91 4.23 21.51 7.97
CA THR A 91 4.54 20.17 7.48
C THR A 91 3.20 19.51 7.17
N PRO A 92 2.95 19.06 5.93
CA PRO A 92 1.78 18.24 5.64
C PRO A 92 1.85 17.06 6.61
N TYR A 93 0.76 16.77 7.33
CA TYR A 93 0.69 15.63 8.24
C TYR A 93 1.39 14.41 7.61
N PRO A 94 2.35 13.74 8.28
CA PRO A 94 3.10 12.66 7.65
C PRO A 94 2.14 11.50 7.34
N CYS A 95 1.71 11.47 6.08
CA CYS A 95 0.89 10.43 5.48
C CYS A 95 1.82 9.26 5.15
N GLY A 96 2.12 8.44 6.16
CA GLY A 96 3.03 7.31 6.05
C GLY A 96 4.31 7.41 6.88
N GLY A 97 5.23 6.49 6.62
CA GLY A 97 6.56 6.44 7.22
C GLY A 97 6.91 5.07 7.82
N ASN A 98 8.17 4.92 8.23
CA ASN A 98 8.65 3.69 8.88
C ASN A 98 8.44 3.79 10.40
N LEU A 99 7.74 2.82 10.95
CA LEU A 99 7.40 2.70 12.35
C LEU A 99 8.29 1.64 12.99
N LYS A 100 8.98 2.05 14.06
CA LYS A 100 9.92 1.22 14.80
C LYS A 100 9.44 1.05 16.23
N GLY A 101 9.74 -0.11 16.80
CA GLY A 101 9.43 -0.45 18.18
C GLY A 101 8.41 -1.58 18.31
N PRO A 102 8.23 -2.10 19.52
CA PRO A 102 7.41 -3.29 19.76
C PRO A 102 5.90 -3.01 19.67
N SER A 103 5.49 -1.75 19.76
CA SER A 103 4.09 -1.32 19.70
C SER A 103 3.97 0.14 19.29
N GLY A 104 2.81 0.53 18.80
CA GLY A 104 2.48 1.90 18.43
C GLY A 104 1.10 2.01 17.80
N ASN A 105 0.84 3.13 17.13
CA ASN A 105 -0.41 3.34 16.41
C ASN A 105 -0.18 3.97 15.03
N ILE A 106 -1.18 3.77 14.17
CA ILE A 106 -1.34 4.38 12.85
C ILE A 106 -2.71 5.03 12.84
N SER A 107 -2.80 6.27 12.37
CA SER A 107 -4.08 6.93 12.15
C SER A 107 -4.12 7.55 10.76
N SER A 108 -5.33 7.66 10.22
CA SER A 108 -5.56 8.45 9.01
C SER A 108 -5.15 9.92 9.24
N PRO A 109 -4.66 10.64 8.22
CA PRO A 109 -4.32 12.05 8.38
C PRO A 109 -5.50 12.86 8.94
N GLU A 110 -5.21 13.81 9.82
CA GLU A 110 -6.20 14.68 10.51
C GLU A 110 -7.13 14.00 11.52
N TYR A 111 -7.00 12.69 11.76
CA TYR A 111 -7.76 11.97 12.79
C TYR A 111 -7.71 12.71 14.14
N PRO A 112 -8.85 12.91 14.84
CA PRO A 112 -10.16 12.28 14.62
C PRO A 112 -11.10 13.05 13.67
N ASN A 113 -10.60 14.09 12.98
CA ASN A 113 -11.36 14.72 11.90
C ASN A 113 -11.34 13.84 10.64
N ASN A 114 -12.12 14.23 9.64
CA ASN A 114 -12.14 13.49 8.39
C ASN A 114 -10.79 13.54 7.67
N TYR A 115 -10.41 12.44 7.04
CA TYR A 115 -9.21 12.43 6.22
C TYR A 115 -9.33 13.36 4.99
N PRO A 116 -8.23 13.90 4.47
CA PRO A 116 -8.21 14.60 3.18
C PRO A 116 -8.51 13.68 1.99
N ASN A 117 -8.97 14.28 0.87
CA ASN A 117 -9.04 13.63 -0.43
C ASN A 117 -7.63 13.47 -1.06
N ASP A 118 -7.54 12.70 -2.15
CA ASP A 118 -6.36 12.49 -2.98
C ASP A 118 -5.11 12.01 -2.20
N LEU A 119 -5.30 11.17 -1.17
CA LEU A 119 -4.23 10.58 -0.38
C LEU A 119 -3.66 9.32 -1.02
N GLY A 120 -2.37 9.10 -0.78
CA GLY A 120 -1.66 7.85 -1.03
C GLY A 120 -0.68 7.60 0.10
N CYS A 121 -1.17 7.18 1.27
CA CYS A 121 -0.35 6.95 2.45
C CYS A 121 0.19 5.52 2.48
N SER A 122 1.41 5.37 2.98
CA SER A 122 2.01 4.05 3.23
C SER A 122 2.83 4.06 4.51
N TRP A 123 2.46 3.20 5.46
CA TRP A 123 3.19 2.97 6.71
C TRP A 123 3.83 1.60 6.68
N THR A 124 5.10 1.52 7.07
CA THR A 124 5.83 0.26 7.19
C THR A 124 6.14 0.01 8.66
N ILE A 125 5.61 -1.07 9.22
CA ILE A 125 5.99 -1.56 10.54
C ILE A 125 7.08 -2.60 10.32
N GLU A 126 8.31 -2.26 10.71
CA GLU A 126 9.44 -3.18 10.59
C GLU A 126 9.22 -4.44 11.43
N GLN A 127 9.69 -5.59 10.93
CA GLN A 127 9.46 -6.89 11.54
C GLN A 127 9.73 -6.87 13.06
N PRO A 128 8.73 -7.20 13.89
CA PRO A 128 8.93 -7.29 15.32
C PRO A 128 9.75 -8.53 15.67
N SER A 129 10.51 -8.46 16.77
CA SER A 129 11.26 -9.61 17.31
C SER A 129 10.37 -10.78 17.80
N LYS A 130 9.04 -10.58 17.82
CA LYS A 130 8.01 -11.54 18.23
C LYS A 130 6.77 -11.34 17.37
N PRO A 131 5.90 -12.35 17.16
CA PRO A 131 4.62 -12.17 16.49
C PRO A 131 3.80 -11.04 17.11
N GLY A 132 3.18 -10.23 16.25
CA GLY A 132 2.36 -9.08 16.63
C GLY A 132 0.91 -9.22 16.18
N VAL A 133 0.09 -8.26 16.61
CA VAL A 133 -1.30 -8.10 16.22
C VAL A 133 -1.53 -6.63 15.84
N LEU A 134 -2.19 -6.42 14.70
CA LEU A 134 -2.81 -5.15 14.31
C LEU A 134 -4.27 -5.18 14.73
N LYS A 135 -4.69 -4.19 15.50
CA LYS A 135 -6.06 -4.05 15.98
C LYS A 135 -6.63 -2.72 15.51
N PHE A 136 -7.79 -2.78 14.88
CA PHE A 136 -8.54 -1.60 14.50
C PHE A 136 -9.35 -1.12 15.71
N GLU A 137 -9.05 0.09 16.21
CA GLU A 137 -9.80 0.71 17.32
C GLU A 137 -10.99 1.50 16.78
N THR A 138 -10.82 2.18 15.65
CA THR A 138 -11.90 2.86 14.92
C THR A 138 -11.73 2.69 13.43
N PHE A 139 -12.83 2.60 12.68
CA PHE A 139 -12.82 2.50 11.23
C PHE A 139 -14.09 3.13 10.63
N ASP A 140 -13.91 4.09 9.72
CA ASP A 140 -14.95 4.84 9.03
C ASP A 140 -14.34 5.40 7.74
N VAL A 141 -14.43 4.63 6.66
CA VAL A 141 -13.87 4.92 5.34
C VAL A 141 -15.01 4.86 4.32
N GLU A 142 -15.00 5.70 3.29
CA GLU A 142 -16.08 5.74 2.30
C GLU A 142 -16.34 4.35 1.68
N ARG A 143 -17.61 3.94 1.61
CA ARG A 143 -18.05 2.74 0.87
C ARG A 143 -19.19 3.01 -0.09
N VAL A 144 -19.28 2.17 -1.12
CA VAL A 144 -20.42 2.11 -2.04
C VAL A 144 -21.51 1.19 -1.46
N ASN A 145 -22.77 1.63 -1.48
CA ASN A 145 -23.90 0.87 -0.94
C ASN A 145 -24.49 -0.19 -1.90
N TRP A 146 -24.00 -0.28 -3.15
CA TRP A 146 -24.67 -1.02 -4.24
C TRP A 146 -23.95 -2.30 -4.72
N GLY A 147 -23.10 -2.89 -3.89
CA GLY A 147 -22.50 -4.21 -4.15
C GLY A 147 -21.09 -4.19 -4.78
N GLU A 148 -20.50 -3.01 -4.97
CA GLU A 148 -19.09 -2.88 -5.35
C GLU A 148 -18.26 -2.59 -4.09
N HIS A 149 -17.34 -3.49 -3.72
CA HIS A 149 -16.59 -3.38 -2.48
C HIS A 149 -15.38 -2.44 -2.63
N CYS A 150 -15.40 -1.29 -1.95
CA CYS A 150 -14.26 -0.39 -1.72
C CYS A 150 -13.61 0.18 -3.00
N GLN A 151 -14.39 0.82 -3.85
CA GLN A 151 -13.92 1.42 -5.11
C GLN A 151 -13.37 2.84 -4.99
N PHE A 152 -13.83 3.61 -4.00
CA PHE A 152 -13.42 5.01 -3.82
C PHE A 152 -12.22 5.06 -2.87
N ASP A 153 -12.50 4.97 -1.57
CA ASP A 153 -11.48 4.93 -0.54
C ASP A 153 -11.27 3.50 -0.03
N TYR A 154 -10.02 3.16 0.25
CA TYR A 154 -9.69 1.82 0.73
C TYR A 154 -8.38 1.78 1.49
N LEU A 155 -8.33 0.84 2.45
CA LEU A 155 -7.14 0.47 3.18
C LEU A 155 -6.74 -0.97 2.88
N TYR A 156 -5.47 -1.21 2.62
CA TYR A 156 -4.88 -2.56 2.59
C TYR A 156 -3.86 -2.72 3.72
N VAL A 157 -3.76 -3.95 4.20
CA VAL A 157 -2.66 -4.38 5.07
C VAL A 157 -1.96 -5.55 4.38
N PHE A 158 -0.66 -5.41 4.14
CA PHE A 158 0.20 -6.45 3.59
C PHE A 158 1.11 -6.96 4.69
N VAL A 159 1.17 -8.28 4.86
CA VAL A 159 2.06 -8.94 5.83
C VAL A 159 3.05 -9.81 5.06
N GLY A 160 4.35 -9.59 5.27
CA GLY A 160 5.41 -10.34 4.62
C GLY A 160 6.28 -9.51 3.69
N THR A 161 7.36 -10.13 3.21
CA THR A 161 8.26 -9.56 2.20
C THR A 161 8.52 -10.55 1.07
N GLY A 162 8.96 -10.04 -0.09
CA GLY A 162 9.29 -10.87 -1.26
C GLY A 162 8.09 -11.63 -1.82
N ARG A 163 8.22 -12.95 -1.98
CA ARG A 163 7.17 -13.87 -2.49
C ARG A 163 6.10 -14.24 -1.47
N ASN A 164 6.32 -13.94 -0.19
CA ASN A 164 5.49 -14.43 0.91
C ASN A 164 4.59 -13.31 1.48
N VAL A 165 4.03 -12.48 0.61
CA VAL A 165 3.14 -11.37 1.02
C VAL A 165 1.69 -11.83 1.04
N ILE A 166 1.04 -11.68 2.19
CA ILE A 166 -0.40 -11.90 2.37
C ILE A 166 -1.09 -10.53 2.41
N SER A 167 -2.09 -10.33 1.55
CA SER A 167 -2.91 -9.12 1.54
C SER A 167 -4.19 -9.31 2.35
N HIS A 168 -4.52 -8.31 3.15
CA HIS A 168 -5.76 -8.17 3.88
C HIS A 168 -6.47 -6.91 3.41
N GLY A 169 -7.75 -7.05 3.07
CA GLY A 169 -8.56 -5.99 2.49
C GLY A 169 -8.92 -6.25 1.01
N PRO A 170 -9.39 -5.22 0.28
CA PRO A 170 -9.50 -3.84 0.73
C PRO A 170 -10.54 -3.69 1.85
N PHE A 171 -10.25 -2.81 2.79
CA PHE A 171 -11.17 -2.41 3.85
C PHE A 171 -11.75 -1.03 3.53
N CYS A 172 -13.07 -0.90 3.69
CA CYS A 172 -13.82 0.34 3.62
C CYS A 172 -15.15 0.19 4.37
N GLY A 173 -15.88 1.28 4.55
CA GLY A 173 -17.10 1.33 5.35
C GLY A 173 -16.81 1.63 6.82
N ASP A 174 -17.80 1.33 7.64
CA ASP A 174 -17.85 1.64 9.08
C ASP A 174 -17.78 0.38 9.96
N GLU A 175 -17.63 -0.80 9.35
CA GLU A 175 -17.44 -2.05 10.07
C GLU A 175 -15.96 -2.21 10.45
N LEU A 176 -15.69 -2.47 11.72
CA LEU A 176 -14.34 -2.72 12.22
C LEU A 176 -13.76 -4.01 11.62
N PRO A 177 -12.61 -3.96 10.92
CA PRO A 177 -11.94 -5.17 10.47
C PRO A 177 -11.48 -6.03 11.65
N ASN A 178 -11.45 -7.36 11.44
CA ASN A 178 -10.90 -8.28 12.42
C ASN A 178 -9.40 -8.00 12.65
N PRO A 179 -8.89 -8.24 13.89
CA PRO A 179 -7.47 -8.12 14.15
C PRO A 179 -6.63 -9.00 13.21
N ILE A 180 -5.49 -8.46 12.76
CA ILE A 180 -4.58 -9.15 11.83
C ILE A 180 -3.33 -9.55 12.60
N GLU A 181 -3.10 -10.85 12.71
CA GLU A 181 -1.84 -11.37 13.26
C GLU A 181 -0.73 -11.29 12.22
N TYR A 182 0.48 -10.94 12.64
CA TYR A 182 1.63 -10.86 11.75
C TYR A 182 2.91 -11.36 12.43
N ASN A 183 3.80 -11.94 11.65
CA ASN A 183 5.10 -12.47 12.08
C ASN A 183 6.28 -11.95 11.22
N ASP A 184 5.99 -11.02 10.33
CA ASP A 184 6.93 -10.40 9.41
C ASP A 184 6.61 -8.90 9.30
N THR A 185 7.34 -8.17 8.44
CA THR A 185 7.12 -6.77 8.10
C THR A 185 5.68 -6.56 7.65
N VAL A 186 5.08 -5.46 8.11
CA VAL A 186 3.72 -5.05 7.72
C VAL A 186 3.80 -3.76 6.93
N GLN A 187 3.09 -3.70 5.80
CA GLN A 187 2.79 -2.46 5.11
C GLN A 187 1.30 -2.16 5.18
N VAL A 188 0.93 -0.99 5.70
CA VAL A 188 -0.44 -0.48 5.69
C VAL A 188 -0.52 0.61 4.64
N THR A 189 -1.42 0.49 3.67
CA THR A 189 -1.63 1.52 2.64
C THR A 189 -3.05 2.06 2.72
N PHE A 190 -3.19 3.37 2.50
CA PHE A 190 -4.49 4.04 2.48
C PHE A 190 -4.54 4.99 1.29
N THR A 191 -5.53 4.77 0.42
CA THR A 191 -5.77 5.56 -0.78
C THR A 191 -7.17 6.15 -0.71
N THR A 192 -7.29 7.42 -1.10
CA THR A 192 -8.58 8.10 -1.20
C THR A 192 -8.80 8.70 -2.58
N ASP A 193 -10.06 8.87 -2.98
CA ASP A 193 -10.41 9.53 -4.22
C ASP A 193 -10.54 11.07 -4.04
N ARG A 194 -11.18 11.76 -4.99
CA ARG A 194 -11.29 13.23 -5.02
C ARG A 194 -12.41 13.81 -4.16
N ASN A 195 -13.36 13.00 -3.69
CA ASN A 195 -14.55 13.47 -3.00
C ASN A 195 -14.99 12.51 -1.91
N VAL A 196 -15.79 13.04 -0.98
CA VAL A 196 -16.36 12.29 0.16
C VAL A 196 -15.26 11.77 1.08
N THR A 197 -15.31 12.23 2.33
CA THR A 197 -14.35 11.80 3.33
C THR A 197 -15.06 11.49 4.62
N HIS A 198 -14.45 10.59 5.39
CA HIS A 198 -14.97 10.09 6.65
C HIS A 198 -13.90 10.22 7.73
N ARG A 199 -14.22 9.85 8.98
CA ARG A 199 -13.29 10.02 10.11
C ARG A 199 -12.01 9.18 9.99
N GLY A 200 -12.00 8.20 9.10
CA GLY A 200 -10.86 7.33 8.84
C GLY A 200 -10.68 6.28 9.92
N PHE A 201 -9.45 6.09 10.38
CA PHE A 201 -9.10 4.95 11.22
C PHE A 201 -8.05 5.27 12.27
N LEU A 202 -8.06 4.44 13.31
CA LEU A 202 -7.00 4.33 14.30
C LEU A 202 -6.70 2.83 14.46
N ILE A 203 -5.45 2.46 14.20
CA ILE A 203 -4.94 1.10 14.27
C ILE A 203 -3.84 1.08 15.31
N GLU A 204 -3.91 0.13 16.25
CA GLU A 204 -2.84 -0.16 17.19
C GLU A 204 -2.08 -1.40 16.71
N PHE A 205 -0.75 -1.37 16.83
CA PHE A 205 0.09 -2.55 16.62
C PHE A 205 0.87 -2.85 17.90
N GLY A 206 1.09 -4.13 18.18
CA GLY A 206 1.80 -4.55 19.37
C GLY A 206 2.04 -6.05 19.42
N PRO A 207 2.71 -6.55 20.47
CA PRO A 207 2.96 -7.98 20.65
C PRO A 207 1.64 -8.75 20.75
N LYS A 208 1.61 -9.96 20.18
CA LYS A 208 0.52 -10.91 20.43
C LYS A 208 0.60 -11.34 21.91
N GLY A 209 -0.49 -11.09 22.65
CA GLY A 209 -0.61 -11.36 24.10
C GLY A 209 -0.44 -12.83 24.47
#